data_AF-A0A442F8B7-F1
#
_entry.id   AF-A0A442F8B7-F1
#
_cell.length_a   1.000
_cell.length_b   1.000
_cell.length_c   1.000
_cell.angle_alpha   90.00
_cell.angle_beta   90.00
_cell.angle_gamma   90.00
#
_symmetry.space_group_name_H-M   'P 1'
#
loop_
_entity.id
_entity.type
_entity.pdbx_description
1 polymer ?
#
loop_
_entity_poly.entity_id
_entity_poly.type
_entity_poly.pdbx_seq_one_letter_code
_entity_poly.pdbx_strand_id
1 'polypeptide(L)'
;MALGGMDAILVQIGVIAAAYFVAVAATPMALWIAGQVRSAGRDRGLDGMRGAAAIAVVACHLNQYMCEFLGYASPFVGDHLGILAVQLFFALTGYLFTDKAIKGRLDAAAFYLNRMRRILPLYLFVVIVAIAVALGYSWNTIAPLDQALREAQ
;
A
#
# COMPACT_ATOMS: atom_id res chain seq x y z
N MET A 1 11.49 -8.40 33.80
CA MET A 1 12.82 -7.83 33.54
C MET A 1 12.63 -6.76 32.47
N ALA A 2 12.72 -5.49 32.86
CA ALA A 2 12.35 -4.34 32.04
C ALA A 2 13.41 -4.07 30.95
N LEU A 3 13.30 -4.75 29.81
CA LEU A 3 13.88 -4.31 28.55
C LEU A 3 12.89 -3.32 27.91
N GLY A 4 12.64 -2.21 28.61
CA GLY A 4 11.47 -1.36 28.41
C GLY A 4 11.78 -0.12 27.58
N GLY A 5 11.40 -0.13 26.31
CA GLY A 5 11.18 1.08 25.51
C GLY A 5 12.35 1.54 24.65
N MET A 6 13.59 1.54 25.16
CA MET A 6 14.74 2.01 24.38
C MET A 6 15.13 1.03 23.25
N ASP A 7 15.03 -0.26 23.53
CA ASP A 7 15.18 -1.35 22.56
C ASP A 7 14.04 -1.35 21.52
N ALA A 8 12.80 -1.11 21.95
CA ALA A 8 11.66 -0.95 21.06
C ALA A 8 11.83 0.24 20.10
N ILE A 9 12.31 1.39 20.59
CA ILE A 9 12.56 2.58 19.75
C ILE A 9 13.67 2.32 18.73
N LEU A 10 14.75 1.64 19.13
CA LEU A 10 15.85 1.31 18.21
C LEU A 10 15.39 0.36 17.10
N VAL A 11 14.57 -0.63 17.43
CA VAL A 11 13.93 -1.50 16.43
C VAL A 11 13.06 -0.69 15.49
N GLN A 12 12.25 0.23 16.01
CA GLN A 12 11.36 1.05 15.18
C GLN A 12 12.13 1.94 14.20
N ILE A 13 13.14 2.65 14.70
CA ILE A 13 14.03 3.48 13.86
C ILE A 13 14.76 2.61 12.82
N GLY A 14 15.25 1.43 13.23
CA GLY A 14 15.93 0.49 12.36
C GLY A 14 15.04 0.00 11.21
N VAL A 15 13.79 -0.39 11.50
CA VAL A 15 12.83 -0.84 10.49
C VAL A 15 12.49 0.28 9.52
N ILE A 16 12.27 1.50 10.03
CA ILE A 16 12.00 2.66 9.18
C ILE A 16 13.20 2.97 8.29
N ALA A 17 14.42 3.00 8.84
CA ALA A 17 15.64 3.26 8.08
C ALA A 17 15.87 2.19 7.00
N ALA A 18 15.65 0.91 7.32
CA ALA A 18 15.75 -0.19 6.38
C ALA A 18 14.74 -0.05 5.23
N ALA A 19 13.49 0.32 5.54
CA ALA A 19 12.47 0.55 4.51
C ALA A 19 12.88 1.66 3.53
N TYR A 20 13.42 2.76 4.03
CA TYR A 20 13.96 3.83 3.18
C TYR A 20 15.18 3.40 2.38
N PHE A 21 16.11 2.66 2.99
CA PHE A 21 17.28 2.13 2.28
C PHE A 21 16.88 1.22 1.12
N VAL A 22 15.96 0.27 1.37
CA VAL A 22 15.42 -0.61 0.34
C VAL A 22 14.75 0.18 -0.77
N ALA A 23 13.96 1.21 -0.43
CA ALA A 23 13.33 2.05 -1.43
C ALA A 23 14.36 2.79 -2.31
N VAL A 24 15.42 3.33 -1.72
CA VAL A 24 16.51 3.98 -2.45
C VAL A 24 17.24 2.98 -3.34
N ALA A 25 17.59 1.80 -2.82
CA ALA A 25 18.25 0.74 -3.58
C ALA A 25 17.37 0.19 -4.72
N ALA A 26 16.04 0.21 -4.57
CA ALA A 26 15.09 -0.22 -5.60
C ALA A 26 14.83 0.84 -6.68
N THR A 27 15.26 2.10 -6.48
CA THR A 27 15.08 3.20 -7.46
C THR A 27 15.54 2.85 -8.89
N PRO A 28 16.73 2.28 -9.13
CA PRO A 28 17.15 1.89 -10.50
C PRO A 28 16.22 0.86 -11.14
N MET A 29 15.72 -0.10 -10.37
CA MET A 29 14.74 -1.08 -10.84
C MET A 29 13.40 -0.41 -11.17
N ALA A 30 12.92 0.46 -10.29
CA ALA A 30 11.68 1.21 -10.51
C ALA A 30 11.76 2.10 -11.76
N LEU A 31 12.91 2.72 -12.02
CA LEU A 31 13.15 3.53 -13.21
C LEU A 31 13.16 2.69 -14.49
N TRP A 32 13.67 1.45 -14.43
CA TRP A 32 13.65 0.51 -15.55
C TRP A 32 12.22 0.09 -15.91
N ILE A 33 11.40 -0.29 -14.91
CA ILE A 33 10.00 -0.68 -15.09
C ILE A 33 9.14 0.50 -15.55
N ALA A 34 9.35 1.68 -14.95
CA ALA A 34 8.55 2.86 -15.24
C ALA A 34 8.81 3.46 -16.63
N GLY A 35 9.87 3.01 -17.32
CA GLY A 35 10.14 3.34 -18.72
C GLY A 35 9.94 4.82 -19.03
N GLN A 36 10.72 5.70 -18.39
CA GLN A 36 10.72 7.17 -18.52
C GLN A 36 9.50 7.79 -19.24
N VAL A 37 8.30 7.69 -18.67
CA VAL A 37 7.13 8.45 -19.16
C VAL A 37 7.32 9.93 -18.79
N ARG A 38 8.21 10.60 -19.51
CA ARG A 38 8.55 12.02 -19.35
C ARG A 38 7.40 12.84 -19.90
N SER A 39 6.50 13.27 -19.03
CA SER A 39 5.54 14.32 -19.38
C SER A 39 6.20 15.68 -19.17
N ALA A 40 6.39 16.46 -20.25
CA ALA A 40 6.80 17.86 -20.13
C ALA A 40 5.73 18.62 -19.31
N GLY A 41 6.11 19.15 -18.14
CA GLY A 41 5.19 19.84 -17.20
C GLY A 41 4.80 19.05 -15.95
N ARG A 42 5.55 18.02 -15.56
CA ARG A 42 5.37 17.29 -14.30
C ARG A 42 6.28 17.85 -13.21
N ASP A 43 5.73 18.30 -12.08
CA ASP A 43 6.50 18.77 -10.94
C ASP A 43 7.19 17.60 -10.23
N ARG A 44 8.46 17.38 -10.58
CA ARG A 44 9.29 16.28 -10.08
C ARG A 44 9.46 16.28 -8.56
N GLY A 45 9.55 17.47 -7.95
CA GLY A 45 9.66 17.62 -6.51
C GLY A 45 8.42 17.08 -5.78
N LEU A 46 7.23 17.41 -6.27
CA LEU A 46 5.97 16.98 -5.66
C LEU A 46 5.76 15.47 -5.79
N ASP A 47 6.12 14.89 -6.94
CA ASP A 47 6.07 13.44 -7.12
C ASP A 47 7.10 12.70 -6.25
N GLY A 48 8.30 13.26 -6.09
CA GLY A 48 9.31 12.73 -5.16
C GLY A 48 8.85 12.73 -3.71
N MET A 49 8.23 13.84 -3.26
CA MET A 49 7.66 13.93 -1.91
C MET A 49 6.50 12.96 -1.72
N ARG A 50 5.67 12.73 -2.74
CA ARG A 50 4.60 11.71 -2.68
C ARG A 50 5.17 10.30 -2.60
N GLY A 51 6.27 10.03 -3.31
CA GLY A 51 7.01 8.78 -3.19
C GLY A 51 7.56 8.57 -1.78
N ALA A 52 8.20 9.59 -1.21
CA ALA A 52 8.70 9.55 0.17
C ALA A 52 7.57 9.33 1.19
N ALA A 53 6.45 10.05 1.04
CA ALA A 53 5.27 9.87 1.90
C ALA A 53 4.69 8.44 1.79
N ALA A 54 4.62 7.87 0.58
CA ALA A 54 4.18 6.49 0.39
C ALA A 54 5.12 5.47 1.07
N ILE A 55 6.44 5.68 0.99
CA ILE A 55 7.43 4.84 1.69
C ILE A 55 7.24 4.95 3.21
N ALA A 56 7.01 6.14 3.74
CA ALA A 56 6.73 6.34 5.16
C ALA A 56 5.48 5.57 5.63
N VAL A 57 4.42 5.52 4.82
CA VAL A 57 3.22 4.72 5.12
C VAL A 57 3.55 3.23 5.18
N VAL A 58 4.31 2.71 4.20
CA VAL A 58 4.74 1.31 4.20
C VAL A 58 5.63 1.00 5.40
N ALA A 59 6.58 1.88 5.70
CA ALA A 59 7.47 1.76 6.85
C ALA A 59 6.69 1.69 8.17
N CYS A 60 5.63 2.49 8.34
CA CYS A 60 4.75 2.42 9.50
C CYS A 60 4.05 1.06 9.62
N HIS A 61 3.48 0.53 8.53
CA HIS A 61 2.80 -0.77 8.58
C HIS A 61 3.80 -1.90 8.88
N LEU A 62 5.00 -1.85 8.28
CA LEU A 62 6.05 -2.81 8.56
C LEU A 62 6.51 -2.72 10.02
N ASN A 63 6.63 -1.50 10.55
CA ASN A 63 6.97 -1.25 11.93
C ASN A 63 5.95 -1.83 12.91
N GLN A 64 4.65 -1.66 12.63
CA GLN A 64 3.57 -2.23 13.45
C GLN A 64 3.63 -3.76 13.46
N TYR A 65 3.82 -4.38 12.29
CA TYR A 65 4.00 -5.83 12.17
C TYR A 65 5.25 -6.34 12.90
N MET A 66 6.36 -5.63 12.82
CA MET A 66 7.62 -6.03 13.49
C MET A 66 7.54 -5.86 15.00
N CYS A 67 6.88 -4.82 15.50
CA CYS A 67 6.63 -4.66 16.93
C CYS A 67 5.73 -5.78 17.47
N GLU A 68 4.67 -6.15 16.74
CA GLU A 68 3.81 -7.27 17.11
C GLU A 68 4.58 -8.60 17.11
N PHE A 69 5.36 -8.86 16.07
CA PHE A 69 6.17 -10.08 15.93
C PHE A 69 7.21 -10.23 17.06
N LEU A 70 7.79 -9.12 17.52
CA LEU A 70 8.81 -9.10 18.59
C LEU A 70 8.20 -8.97 20.00
N GLY A 71 6.87 -8.89 20.13
CA GLY A 71 6.18 -8.81 21.42
C GLY A 71 6.23 -7.43 22.10
N TYR A 72 6.48 -6.36 21.35
CA TYR A 72 6.47 -4.99 21.87
C TYR A 72 5.05 -4.41 21.88
N ALA A 73 4.63 -3.91 23.06
CA ALA A 73 3.26 -3.48 23.30
C ALA A 73 2.82 -2.17 22.61
N SER A 74 3.74 -1.32 22.13
CA SER A 74 3.34 -0.07 21.47
C SER A 74 4.37 0.46 20.45
N PRO A 75 4.01 0.49 19.14
CA PRO A 75 4.80 1.13 18.10
C PRO A 75 4.60 2.67 18.07
N PHE A 76 4.87 3.37 19.18
CA PHE A 76 4.59 4.81 19.32
C PHE A 76 5.15 5.66 18.17
N VAL A 77 6.39 5.43 17.74
CA VAL A 77 7.03 6.20 16.65
C VAL A 77 6.38 5.86 15.30
N GLY A 78 6.10 4.57 15.07
CA GLY A 78 5.42 4.10 13.86
C GLY A 78 4.07 4.78 13.66
N ASP A 79 3.21 4.75 14.68
CA ASP A 79 1.82 5.23 14.58
C ASP A 79 1.73 6.72 14.25
N HIS A 80 2.50 7.55 14.95
CA HIS A 80 2.51 9.01 14.73
C HIS A 80 3.04 9.36 13.33
N LEU A 81 4.11 8.67 12.92
CA LEU A 81 4.73 8.89 11.62
C LEU A 81 3.83 8.38 10.48
N GLY A 82 3.08 7.30 10.72
CA GLY A 82 2.06 6.79 9.80
C GLY A 82 0.93 7.78 9.57
N ILE A 83 0.37 8.36 10.63
CA ILE A 83 -0.70 9.37 10.51
C ILE A 83 -0.21 10.57 9.70
N LEU A 84 0.97 11.10 10.03
CA LEU A 84 1.56 12.23 9.31
C LEU A 84 1.86 11.89 7.84
N ALA A 85 2.38 10.69 7.56
CA ALA A 85 2.69 10.24 6.22
C ALA A 85 1.44 10.14 5.34
N VAL A 86 0.36 9.57 5.87
CA VAL A 86 -0.93 9.47 5.17
C VAL A 86 -1.50 10.85 4.89
N GLN A 87 -1.52 11.74 5.89
CA GLN A 87 -1.99 13.12 5.73
C GLN A 87 -1.19 13.88 4.65
N LEU A 88 0.14 13.79 4.68
CA LEU A 88 1.00 14.42 3.70
C LEU A 88 0.76 13.87 2.30
N PHE A 89 0.65 12.53 2.15
CA PHE A 89 0.39 11.89 0.86
C PHE A 89 -0.92 12.37 0.23
N PHE A 90 -1.99 12.44 1.03
CA PHE A 90 -3.29 12.92 0.57
C PHE A 90 -3.28 14.43 0.29
N ALA A 91 -2.64 15.24 1.14
CA ALA A 91 -2.52 16.69 0.93
C ALA A 91 -1.77 17.02 -0.36
N LEU A 92 -0.63 16.37 -0.63
CA LEU A 92 0.13 16.54 -1.87
C LEU A 92 -0.66 16.09 -3.10
N THR A 93 -1.42 15.00 -2.98
CA THR A 93 -2.28 14.51 -4.06
C THR A 93 -3.44 15.47 -4.35
N GLY A 94 -4.05 16.03 -3.30
CA GLY A 94 -5.09 17.05 -3.39
C GLY A 94 -4.57 18.34 -4.01
N TYR A 95 -3.40 18.82 -3.59
CA TYR A 95 -2.75 20.00 -4.16
C TYR A 95 -2.54 19.87 -5.68
N LEU A 96 -1.97 18.75 -6.14
CA LEU A 96 -1.78 18.50 -7.57
C LEU A 96 -3.08 18.42 -8.37
N PHE A 97 -4.16 17.96 -7.74
CA PHE A 97 -5.47 17.91 -8.36
C PHE A 97 -6.05 19.32 -8.50
N THR A 98 -6.07 20.08 -7.41
CA THR A 98 -6.58 21.45 -7.38
C THR A 98 -5.77 22.37 -8.29
N ASP A 99 -4.43 22.26 -8.31
CA ASP A 99 -3.57 23.03 -9.20
C ASP A 99 -3.91 22.80 -10.69
N LYS A 100 -4.13 21.54 -11.07
CA LYS A 100 -4.55 21.20 -12.44
C LYS A 100 -5.95 21.67 -12.78
N ALA A 101 -6.87 21.62 -11.81
CA ALA A 101 -8.24 22.10 -11.97
C ALA A 101 -8.27 23.62 -12.19
N ILE A 102 -7.56 24.39 -11.36
CA ILE A 102 -7.47 25.85 -11.46
C ILE A 102 -6.84 26.27 -12.79
N LYS A 103 -5.81 25.56 -13.26
CA LYS A 103 -5.15 25.83 -14.55
C LYS A 103 -5.99 25.42 -15.76
N GLY A 104 -7.20 24.85 -15.58
CA GLY A 104 -8.08 24.40 -16.67
C GLY A 104 -7.52 23.22 -17.47
N ARG A 105 -6.53 22.50 -16.92
CA ARG A 105 -5.82 21.39 -17.61
C ARG A 105 -6.33 20.02 -17.16
N LEU A 106 -7.49 19.98 -16.51
CA LEU A 106 -8.05 18.78 -15.92
C LEU A 106 -9.22 18.26 -16.76
N ASP A 107 -8.93 17.30 -17.62
CA ASP A 107 -9.96 16.44 -18.19
C ASP A 107 -10.31 15.36 -17.14
N ALA A 108 -11.46 15.54 -16.48
CA ALA A 108 -11.92 14.62 -15.44
C ALA A 108 -12.13 13.22 -16.01
N ALA A 109 -12.66 13.09 -17.22
CA ALA A 109 -12.93 11.79 -17.84
C ALA A 109 -11.63 11.04 -18.13
N ALA A 110 -10.65 11.69 -18.78
CA ALA A 110 -9.35 11.09 -19.04
C ALA A 110 -8.58 10.77 -17.73
N PHE A 111 -8.76 11.59 -16.69
CA PHE A 111 -8.13 11.37 -15.39
C PHE A 111 -8.67 10.13 -14.67
N TYR A 112 -9.99 9.98 -14.57
CA TYR A 112 -10.61 8.81 -13.96
C TYR A 112 -10.35 7.55 -14.78
N LEU A 113 -10.44 7.63 -16.11
CA LEU A 113 -10.16 6.50 -16.99
C LEU A 113 -8.72 5.99 -16.84
N ASN A 114 -7.74 6.90 -16.74
CA ASN A 114 -6.35 6.53 -16.48
C ASN A 114 -6.13 5.90 -15.10
N ARG A 115 -6.97 6.20 -14.10
CA ARG A 115 -6.93 5.54 -12.79
C ARG A 115 -7.54 4.15 -12.86
N MET A 116 -8.71 4.03 -13.52
CA MET A 116 -9.36 2.74 -13.72
C MET A 116 -8.48 1.77 -14.48
N ARG A 117 -7.83 2.18 -15.58
CA ARG A 117 -6.93 1.31 -16.36
C ARG A 117 -5.74 0.76 -15.54
N ARG A 118 -5.32 1.47 -14.48
CA ARG A 118 -4.23 1.04 -13.59
C ARG A 118 -4.69 0.12 -12.45
N ILE A 119 -5.89 0.36 -11.91
CA ILE A 119 -6.41 -0.37 -10.73
C ILE A 119 -7.20 -1.62 -11.14
N LEU A 120 -8.00 -1.50 -12.21
CA LEU A 120 -8.91 -2.55 -12.67
C LEU A 120 -8.24 -3.91 -12.98
N PRO A 121 -7.08 -3.99 -13.69
CA PRO A 121 -6.50 -5.29 -14.01
C PRO A 121 -6.08 -6.06 -12.75
N LEU A 122 -5.46 -5.39 -11.79
CA LEU A 122 -5.06 -6.00 -10.52
C LEU A 122 -6.28 -6.35 -9.66
N TYR A 123 -7.28 -5.46 -9.62
CA TYR A 123 -8.53 -5.71 -8.89
C TYR A 123 -9.25 -6.95 -9.40
N LEU A 124 -9.45 -7.06 -10.73
CA LEU A 124 -10.11 -8.22 -11.32
C LEU A 124 -9.33 -9.51 -11.06
N PHE A 125 -7.99 -9.46 -11.19
CA PHE A 125 -7.14 -10.61 -10.87
C PHE A 125 -7.33 -11.07 -9.43
N VAL A 126 -7.23 -10.17 -8.45
CA VAL A 126 -7.39 -10.51 -7.03
C VAL A 126 -8.79 -11.03 -6.72
N VAL A 127 -9.84 -10.43 -7.30
CA VAL A 127 -11.22 -10.89 -7.13
C VAL A 127 -11.42 -12.30 -7.70
N ILE A 128 -10.90 -12.58 -8.90
CA ILE A 128 -10.99 -13.91 -9.51
C ILE A 128 -10.27 -14.94 -8.64
N VAL A 129 -9.05 -14.62 -8.18
CA VAL A 129 -8.28 -15.51 -7.28
C VAL A 129 -9.04 -15.75 -5.98
N ALA A 130 -9.61 -14.70 -5.37
CA ALA A 130 -10.39 -14.83 -4.14
C ALA A 130 -11.63 -15.71 -4.32
N ILE A 131 -12.36 -15.54 -5.44
CA ILE A 131 -13.52 -16.39 -5.78
C ILE A 131 -13.07 -17.83 -6.02
N ALA A 132 -11.99 -18.06 -6.76
CA ALA A 132 -11.47 -19.40 -7.03
C ALA A 132 -11.07 -20.13 -5.74
N VAL A 133 -10.40 -19.42 -4.81
CA VAL A 133 -10.06 -19.94 -3.48
C VAL A 133 -11.33 -20.25 -2.70
N ALA A 134 -12.30 -19.33 -2.65
CA ALA A 134 -13.56 -19.54 -1.95
C ALA A 134 -14.34 -20.75 -2.48
N LEU A 135 -14.40 -20.92 -3.80
CA LEU A 135 -15.03 -22.07 -4.45
C LEU A 135 -14.29 -23.38 -4.17
N GLY A 136 -12.95 -23.36 -4.14
CA GLY A 136 -12.16 -24.53 -3.78
C GLY A 136 -12.41 -25.00 -2.34
N TYR A 137 -12.56 -24.06 -1.41
CA TYR A 137 -12.92 -24.37 -0.02
C TYR A 137 -14.38 -24.83 0.12
N SER A 138 -15.32 -24.18 -0.57
CA SER A 138 -16.74 -24.54 -0.49
C SER A 138 -17.06 -25.88 -1.17
N TRP A 139 -16.35 -26.24 -2.24
CA TRP A 139 -16.52 -27.54 -2.90
C TRP A 139 -16.26 -28.71 -1.95
N ASN A 140 -15.22 -28.61 -1.10
CA ASN A 140 -14.91 -29.60 -0.07
C ASN A 140 -15.98 -29.70 1.02
N THR A 141 -16.78 -28.64 1.24
CA THR A 141 -17.86 -28.63 2.24
C THR A 141 -19.23 -29.03 1.67
N ILE A 142 -19.46 -28.92 0.36
CA ILE A 142 -20.73 -29.29 -0.30
C ILE A 142 -20.78 -30.80 -0.65
N ALA A 143 -19.63 -31.43 -0.94
CA ALA A 143 -19.48 -32.86 -1.24
C ALA A 143 -19.85 -33.88 -0.12
N PRO A 144 -19.95 -33.50 1.17
CA PRO A 144 -20.58 -34.34 2.18
C PRO A 144 -22.09 -34.04 2.37
N LEU A 145 -22.56 -32.87 1.95
CA LEU A 145 -23.97 -32.49 2.10
C LEU A 145 -24.87 -33.19 1.06
N ASP A 146 -24.37 -33.40 -0.16
CA ASP A 146 -25.09 -34.14 -1.20
C ASP A 146 -25.21 -35.64 -0.84
N GLN A 147 -24.21 -36.22 -0.18
CA GLN A 147 -24.28 -37.59 0.34
C GLN A 147 -25.34 -37.69 1.44
N ALA A 148 -25.34 -36.77 2.41
CA ALA A 148 -26.33 -36.74 3.48
C ALA A 148 -27.77 -36.51 2.97
N LEU A 149 -27.96 -35.75 1.90
CA LEU A 149 -29.27 -35.55 1.26
C LEU A 149 -29.74 -36.76 0.46
N ARG A 150 -28.82 -37.53 -0.15
CA ARG A 150 -29.14 -38.78 -0.86
C ARG A 150 -29.50 -39.93 0.08
N GLU A 151 -28.95 -39.95 1.29
CA GLU A 151 -29.32 -40.94 2.32
C GLU A 151 -30.65 -40.63 3.01
N ALA A 152 -31.12 -39.37 2.95
CA ALA A 152 -32.38 -38.95 3.54
C ALA A 152 -33.61 -39.11 2.62
N GLN A 153 -33.42 -39.51 1.35
CA GLN A 153 -34.48 -39.80 0.37
C GLN A 153 -34.67 -41.31 0.19
#